data_AF-A0A7S2A6A1-F1
#
_entry.id   AF-A0A7S2A6A1-F1
#
_cell.length_a   1.000
_cell.length_b   1.000
_cell.length_c   1.000
_cell.angle_alpha   90.00
_cell.angle_beta   90.00
_cell.angle_gamma   90.00
#
_symmetry.space_group_name_H-M   'P 1'
#
loop_
_entity.id
_entity.type
_entity.pdbx_description
1 polymer ?
#
loop_
_entity_poly.entity_id
_entity_poly.type
_entity_poly.pdbx_seq_one_letter_code
_entity_poly.pdbx_strand_id
1 'polypeptide(L)'
;MAREQEDPPETSPVIGISASFPDDGSMDSNFDPETPPAIGRVSSISATLVSAKYEAAAIRAEFKTYKSILPTPDQLLQKQHSYQMLRQEILKNNLELPRFLKYKNEGGIKPHHALCCLLLSEYEDGTLNEQAKKSDSCLVRTLSFGYFNRQLNNPASFIRDQFSCAVDAIPADVVKPGVLRKKIRDKGLPVPNYFLDPEDEKQFPPHIALLVILQDSEGELKHLDNFFYRVGFSLFAAIALALRIVLEVIGAAGAIWGGAEVVKLRTATRNVELFRWLSLGVGGLSFLRFVILNVPLKEDAGDILGPAGPWSLRL
;
A
#
# COMPACT_ATOMS: atom_id res chain seq x y z
N MET A 1 53.02 -19.83 42.82
CA MET A 1 51.73 -19.99 43.53
C MET A 1 50.63 -19.86 42.48
N ALA A 2 49.89 -20.96 42.30
CA ALA A 2 48.74 -21.25 41.45
C ALA A 2 48.41 -20.36 40.23
N ARG A 3 48.55 -20.94 39.02
CA ARG A 3 47.74 -20.60 37.84
C ARG A 3 46.48 -21.48 37.90
N GLU A 4 45.32 -20.86 38.04
CA GLU A 4 44.03 -21.51 37.79
C GLU A 4 43.89 -21.78 36.29
N GLN A 5 43.58 -23.03 35.97
CA GLN A 5 43.33 -23.55 34.64
C GLN A 5 41.82 -23.73 34.54
N GLU A 6 41.14 -22.80 33.86
CA GLU A 6 39.72 -22.90 33.57
C GLU A 6 39.50 -23.90 32.44
N ASP A 7 38.79 -24.99 32.74
CA ASP A 7 38.31 -25.96 31.77
C ASP A 7 37.16 -25.36 30.92
N PRO A 8 37.08 -25.66 29.61
CA PRO A 8 35.99 -25.20 28.77
C PRO A 8 34.71 -26.03 29.01
N PRO A 9 33.52 -25.43 28.86
CA PRO A 9 32.26 -26.10 29.13
C PRO A 9 31.92 -27.14 28.06
N GLU A 10 31.44 -28.30 28.52
CA GLU A 10 30.89 -29.40 27.74
C GLU A 10 29.79 -28.92 26.79
N THR A 11 30.01 -29.10 25.49
CA THR A 11 28.99 -28.99 24.46
C THR A 11 27.95 -30.10 24.62
N SER A 12 26.74 -29.73 25.00
CA SER A 12 25.57 -30.62 24.98
C SER A 12 25.22 -31.06 23.55
N PRO A 13 24.73 -32.30 23.35
CA PRO A 13 24.34 -32.78 22.03
C PRO A 13 23.09 -32.05 21.54
N VAL A 14 23.24 -31.30 20.45
CA VAL A 14 22.13 -30.76 19.67
C VAL A 14 21.39 -31.92 19.02
N ILE A 15 20.24 -32.29 19.58
CA ILE A 15 19.27 -33.16 18.93
C ILE A 15 18.70 -32.37 17.76
N GLY A 16 19.29 -32.56 16.58
CA GLY A 16 18.76 -32.09 15.31
C GLY A 16 17.48 -32.83 14.98
N ILE A 17 16.34 -32.33 15.44
CA ILE A 17 15.05 -32.62 14.82
C ILE A 17 15.02 -31.84 13.50
N SER A 18 15.64 -32.42 12.48
CA SER A 18 15.42 -32.04 11.09
C SER A 18 14.00 -32.47 10.73
N ALA A 19 13.01 -31.68 11.13
CA ALA A 19 11.73 -31.67 10.48
C ALA A 19 11.97 -31.09 9.08
N SER A 20 12.28 -31.97 8.14
CA SER A 20 12.12 -31.70 6.72
C SER A 20 10.64 -31.43 6.50
N PHE A 21 10.25 -30.15 6.58
CA PHE A 21 8.99 -29.73 5.96
C PHE A 21 9.14 -30.09 4.48
N PRO A 22 8.23 -30.92 3.92
CA PRO A 22 8.28 -31.21 2.50
C PRO A 22 8.28 -29.88 1.76
N ASP A 23 9.19 -29.78 0.81
CA ASP A 23 9.32 -28.68 -0.14
C ASP A 23 7.96 -28.53 -0.84
N ASP A 24 7.14 -27.64 -0.27
CA ASP A 24 5.89 -27.12 -0.79
C ASP A 24 6.27 -26.36 -2.06
N GLY A 25 6.36 -27.11 -3.16
CA GLY A 25 6.60 -26.54 -4.48
C GLY A 25 5.61 -25.41 -4.69
N SER A 26 6.14 -24.19 -4.83
CA SER A 26 5.42 -22.92 -4.72
C SER A 26 3.99 -23.05 -5.27
N MET A 27 3.06 -23.18 -4.33
CA MET A 27 1.65 -23.43 -4.55
C MET A 27 1.00 -22.23 -5.24
N ASP A 28 1.14 -22.21 -6.56
CA ASP A 28 0.50 -21.24 -7.40
C ASP A 28 -1.02 -21.44 -7.34
N SER A 29 -1.74 -20.32 -7.28
CA SER A 29 -3.11 -20.15 -6.76
C SER A 29 -4.25 -20.84 -7.55
N ASN A 30 -3.95 -21.84 -8.38
CA ASN A 30 -4.89 -22.72 -9.08
C ASN A 30 -4.18 -23.97 -9.64
N PHE A 31 -3.49 -24.74 -8.79
CA PHE A 31 -2.87 -25.99 -9.24
C PHE A 31 -3.93 -26.98 -9.78
N ASP A 32 -4.06 -27.06 -11.10
CA ASP A 32 -4.54 -28.26 -11.80
C ASP A 32 -3.30 -29.19 -11.82
N PRO A 33 -3.14 -30.15 -10.89
CA PRO A 33 -2.23 -31.25 -11.17
C PRO A 33 -2.77 -31.89 -12.44
N GLU A 34 -1.98 -31.88 -13.52
CA GLU A 34 -2.36 -32.34 -14.85
C GLU A 34 -3.29 -33.54 -14.76
N THR A 35 -4.59 -33.28 -14.87
CA THR A 35 -5.58 -34.34 -14.80
C THR A 35 -5.44 -35.08 -16.13
N PRO A 36 -5.14 -36.39 -16.13
CA PRO A 36 -4.95 -37.12 -17.38
C PRO A 36 -6.17 -36.90 -18.27
N PRO A 37 -5.98 -36.67 -19.58
CA PRO A 37 -7.06 -36.27 -20.48
C PRO A 37 -8.13 -37.35 -20.50
N ALA A 38 -9.24 -37.10 -19.82
CA ALA A 38 -10.44 -37.89 -19.97
C ALA A 38 -10.94 -37.67 -21.40
N ILE A 39 -10.77 -38.68 -22.24
CA ILE A 39 -11.29 -38.76 -23.61
C ILE A 39 -12.82 -38.85 -23.49
N GLY A 40 -13.48 -37.70 -23.40
CA GLY A 40 -14.92 -37.59 -23.24
C GLY A 40 -15.42 -36.29 -23.85
N ARG A 41 -16.01 -36.42 -25.04
CA ARG A 41 -16.62 -35.40 -25.89
C ARG A 41 -17.47 -34.38 -25.10
N VAL A 42 -16.97 -33.16 -24.91
CA VAL A 42 -17.77 -32.01 -24.44
C VAL A 42 -17.74 -30.90 -25.48
N SER A 43 -18.62 -31.03 -26.46
CA SER A 43 -18.96 -29.98 -27.43
C SER A 43 -20.19 -29.22 -26.95
N SER A 44 -20.03 -28.35 -25.93
CA SER A 44 -21.05 -27.34 -25.54
C SER A 44 -20.61 -26.30 -24.49
N ILE A 45 -19.32 -26.13 -24.16
CA ILE A 45 -18.88 -25.19 -23.09
C ILE A 45 -18.71 -23.74 -23.59
N SER A 46 -18.53 -23.50 -24.88
CA SER A 46 -18.25 -22.14 -25.39
C SER A 46 -19.45 -21.18 -25.36
N ALA A 47 -20.68 -21.66 -25.17
CA ALA A 47 -21.88 -20.81 -25.11
C ALA A 47 -22.23 -20.32 -23.69
N THR A 48 -21.54 -20.80 -22.64
CA THR A 48 -21.90 -20.51 -21.24
C THR A 48 -21.00 -19.45 -20.58
N LEU A 49 -19.90 -19.05 -21.21
CA LEU A 49 -18.99 -18.01 -20.70
C LEU A 49 -19.52 -16.58 -20.87
N VAL A 50 -20.55 -16.38 -21.71
CA VAL A 50 -21.32 -15.13 -21.78
C VAL A 50 -22.43 -15.07 -20.70
N SER A 51 -22.76 -16.22 -20.07
CA SER A 51 -23.96 -16.39 -19.23
C SER A 51 -23.72 -16.38 -17.71
N ALA A 52 -22.48 -16.22 -17.26
CA ALA A 52 -22.21 -16.00 -15.84
C ALA A 52 -21.18 -14.90 -15.72
N LYS A 53 -21.57 -13.68 -16.12
CA LYS A 53 -20.91 -12.46 -15.68
C LYS A 53 -20.90 -12.56 -14.17
N TYR A 54 -19.77 -12.98 -13.59
CA TYR A 54 -19.68 -13.16 -12.16
C TYR A 54 -19.74 -11.77 -11.55
N GLU A 55 -20.95 -11.37 -11.16
CA GLU A 55 -21.25 -10.01 -10.82
C GLU A 55 -20.46 -9.64 -9.56
N ALA A 56 -19.80 -8.49 -9.59
CA ALA A 56 -19.08 -7.95 -8.44
C ALA A 56 -19.97 -7.88 -7.18
N ALA A 57 -21.28 -7.68 -7.36
CA ALA A 57 -22.28 -7.76 -6.30
C ALA A 57 -22.32 -9.14 -5.62
N ALA A 58 -22.25 -10.24 -6.37
CA ALA A 58 -22.21 -11.59 -5.82
C ALA A 58 -20.92 -11.84 -5.04
N ILE A 59 -19.77 -11.36 -5.55
CA ILE A 59 -18.47 -11.45 -4.84
C ILE A 59 -18.56 -10.74 -3.49
N ARG A 60 -19.07 -9.51 -3.48
CA ARG A 60 -19.25 -8.71 -2.25
C ARG A 60 -20.22 -9.39 -1.27
N ALA A 61 -21.32 -9.94 -1.78
CA ALA A 61 -22.30 -10.65 -0.95
C ALA A 61 -21.71 -11.93 -0.32
N GLU A 62 -20.97 -12.74 -1.09
CA GLU A 62 -20.22 -13.88 -0.55
C GLU A 62 -19.24 -13.41 0.52
N PHE A 63 -18.42 -12.39 0.21
CA PHE A 63 -17.41 -11.86 1.11
C PHE A 63 -17.95 -11.39 2.47
N LYS A 64 -19.11 -10.73 2.46
CA LYS A 64 -19.76 -10.20 3.67
C LYS A 64 -19.99 -11.27 4.74
N THR A 65 -20.20 -12.52 4.33
CA THR A 65 -20.38 -13.68 5.22
C THR A 65 -19.11 -14.02 6.01
N TYR A 66 -17.92 -13.77 5.45
CA TYR A 66 -16.63 -14.17 6.03
C TYR A 66 -15.91 -13.06 6.80
N LYS A 67 -16.42 -11.83 6.69
CA LYS A 67 -15.75 -10.63 7.20
C LYS A 67 -15.34 -10.71 8.67
N SER A 68 -16.16 -11.33 9.52
CA SER A 68 -15.90 -11.44 10.96
C SER A 68 -14.78 -12.42 11.31
N ILE A 69 -14.46 -13.35 10.41
CA ILE A 69 -13.47 -14.42 10.63
C ILE A 69 -12.14 -14.10 9.96
N LEU A 70 -12.19 -13.35 8.86
CA LEU A 70 -10.99 -13.00 8.12
C LEU A 70 -10.09 -12.06 8.94
N PRO A 71 -8.76 -12.28 8.92
CA PRO A 71 -7.81 -11.39 9.57
C PRO A 71 -7.85 -9.98 8.96
N THR A 72 -7.37 -8.99 9.70
CA THR A 72 -7.33 -7.61 9.22
C THR A 72 -6.40 -7.48 8.00
N PRO A 73 -6.61 -6.46 7.13
CA PRO A 73 -5.76 -6.24 5.95
C PRO A 73 -4.27 -6.24 6.28
N ASP A 74 -3.89 -5.59 7.38
CA ASP A 74 -2.48 -5.49 7.81
C ASP A 74 -1.90 -6.87 8.17
N GLN A 75 -2.70 -7.74 8.79
CA GLN A 75 -2.28 -9.10 9.12
C GLN A 75 -2.17 -9.97 7.87
N LEU A 76 -3.08 -9.79 6.90
CA LEU A 76 -3.01 -10.44 5.59
C LEU A 76 -1.71 -10.09 4.85
N LEU A 77 -1.31 -8.81 4.91
CA LEU A 77 -0.08 -8.32 4.29
C LEU A 77 1.18 -8.83 5.01
N GLN A 78 1.19 -8.78 6.34
CA GLN A 78 2.37 -9.15 7.13
C GLN A 78 2.65 -10.65 7.13
N LYS A 79 1.60 -11.48 7.25
CA LYS A 79 1.76 -12.93 7.42
C LYS A 79 1.79 -13.70 6.09
N GLN A 80 1.67 -13.00 4.95
CA GLN A 80 1.55 -13.60 3.62
C GLN A 80 0.65 -14.85 3.66
N HIS A 81 -0.54 -14.69 4.22
CA HIS A 81 -1.42 -15.82 4.52
C HIS A 81 -1.63 -16.68 3.27
N SER A 82 -1.19 -17.94 3.33
CA SER A 82 -1.33 -18.85 2.20
C SER A 82 -2.82 -19.11 1.93
N TYR A 83 -3.14 -19.34 0.66
CA TYR A 83 -4.48 -19.70 0.23
C TYR A 83 -5.07 -20.86 1.06
N GLN A 84 -4.25 -21.87 1.37
CA GLN A 84 -4.66 -23.02 2.17
C GLN A 84 -5.02 -22.64 3.60
N MET A 85 -4.27 -21.74 4.22
CA MET A 85 -4.54 -21.28 5.58
C MET A 85 -5.89 -20.57 5.66
N LEU A 86 -6.18 -19.65 4.73
CA LEU A 86 -7.47 -18.96 4.66
C LEU A 86 -8.62 -19.95 4.51
N ARG A 87 -8.43 -20.96 3.65
CA ARG A 87 -9.41 -22.02 3.43
C ARG A 87 -9.66 -22.83 4.71
N GLN A 88 -8.61 -23.24 5.40
CA GLN A 88 -8.70 -23.99 6.66
C GLN A 88 -9.41 -23.20 7.75
N GLU A 89 -9.11 -21.90 7.87
CA GLU A 89 -9.75 -21.04 8.88
C GLU A 89 -11.25 -20.91 8.62
N ILE A 90 -11.68 -20.75 7.37
CA ILE A 90 -13.10 -20.70 6.99
C ILE A 90 -13.80 -22.04 7.29
N LEU A 91 -13.18 -23.16 6.90
CA LEU A 91 -13.73 -24.50 7.14
C LEU A 91 -13.84 -24.82 8.63
N LYS A 92 -12.86 -24.40 9.44
CA LYS A 92 -12.87 -24.56 10.90
C LYS A 92 -14.04 -23.84 11.57
N ASN A 93 -14.53 -22.76 10.96
CA ASN A 93 -15.70 -22.01 11.42
C ASN A 93 -17.02 -22.56 10.83
N ASN A 94 -17.01 -23.71 10.16
CA ASN A 94 -18.17 -24.36 9.53
C ASN A 94 -18.91 -23.45 8.51
N LEU A 95 -18.19 -22.57 7.83
CA LEU A 95 -18.76 -21.78 6.73
C LEU A 95 -18.49 -22.45 5.39
N GLU A 96 -19.42 -22.30 4.45
CA GLU A 96 -19.19 -22.72 3.06
C GLU A 96 -18.02 -21.95 2.47
N LEU A 97 -17.25 -22.53 1.56
CA LEU A 97 -16.14 -21.81 0.93
C LEU A 97 -16.65 -20.82 -0.14
N PRO A 98 -16.14 -19.58 -0.18
CA PRO A 98 -16.47 -18.66 -1.25
C PRO A 98 -15.90 -19.16 -2.58
N ARG A 99 -16.52 -18.80 -3.71
CA ARG A 99 -16.12 -19.35 -5.01
C ARG A 99 -14.68 -19.03 -5.38
N PHE A 100 -14.16 -17.88 -4.94
CA PHE A 100 -12.77 -17.51 -5.21
C PHE A 100 -11.74 -18.25 -4.33
N LEU A 101 -12.17 -19.01 -3.32
CA LEU A 101 -11.36 -19.93 -2.50
C LEU A 101 -11.72 -21.41 -2.70
N LYS A 102 -12.60 -21.70 -3.66
CA LYS A 102 -12.87 -23.07 -4.11
C LYS A 102 -11.86 -23.45 -5.18
N TYR A 103 -11.49 -24.71 -5.22
CA TYR A 103 -10.72 -25.23 -6.34
C TYR A 103 -11.58 -25.28 -7.60
N LYS A 104 -10.93 -25.33 -8.77
CA LYS A 104 -11.61 -25.34 -10.07
C LYS A 104 -12.57 -26.54 -10.23
N ASN A 105 -12.21 -27.70 -9.70
CA ASN A 105 -13.07 -28.89 -9.65
C ASN A 105 -14.29 -28.74 -8.72
N GLU A 106 -14.24 -27.80 -7.77
CA GLU A 106 -15.34 -27.46 -6.85
C GLU A 106 -16.24 -26.33 -7.40
N GLY A 107 -16.06 -25.95 -8.67
CA GLY A 107 -16.74 -24.80 -9.27
C GLY A 107 -16.14 -23.46 -8.84
N GLY A 108 -14.89 -23.47 -8.39
CA GLY A 108 -14.16 -22.28 -7.99
C GLY A 108 -13.76 -21.38 -9.17
N ILE A 109 -13.58 -20.10 -8.86
CA ILE A 109 -13.19 -19.06 -9.81
C ILE A 109 -11.77 -18.64 -9.49
N LYS A 110 -10.96 -18.39 -10.52
CA LYS A 110 -9.60 -17.93 -10.31
C LYS A 110 -9.59 -16.59 -9.56
N PRO A 111 -8.80 -16.43 -8.48
CA PRO A 111 -8.75 -15.19 -7.70
C PRO A 111 -8.43 -13.96 -8.56
N HIS A 112 -7.50 -14.09 -9.51
CA HIS A 112 -7.18 -13.03 -10.47
C HIS A 112 -8.40 -12.56 -11.27
N HIS A 113 -9.25 -13.49 -11.69
CA HIS A 113 -10.45 -13.15 -12.47
C HIS A 113 -11.48 -12.44 -11.59
N ALA A 114 -11.73 -12.95 -10.38
CA ALA A 114 -12.60 -12.29 -9.41
C ALA A 114 -12.11 -10.87 -9.06
N LEU A 115 -10.80 -10.70 -8.88
CA LEU A 115 -10.15 -9.41 -8.65
C LEU A 115 -10.35 -8.45 -9.81
N CYS A 116 -10.13 -8.89 -11.05
CA CYS A 116 -10.36 -8.07 -12.24
C CYS A 116 -11.83 -7.66 -12.35
N CYS A 117 -12.78 -8.57 -12.17
CA CYS A 117 -14.21 -8.26 -12.23
C CYS A 117 -14.60 -7.22 -11.17
N LEU A 118 -14.07 -7.36 -9.96
CA LEU A 118 -14.30 -6.40 -8.88
C LEU A 118 -13.73 -5.01 -9.23
N LEU A 119 -12.46 -4.96 -9.62
CA LEU A 119 -11.77 -3.70 -9.93
C LEU A 119 -12.33 -2.99 -11.17
N LEU A 120 -12.72 -3.73 -12.21
CA LEU A 120 -13.41 -3.18 -13.37
C LEU A 120 -14.75 -2.56 -12.98
N SER A 121 -15.55 -3.26 -12.16
CA SER A 121 -16.82 -2.71 -11.69
C SER A 121 -16.65 -1.42 -10.87
N GLU A 122 -15.65 -1.37 -9.98
CA GLU A 122 -15.33 -0.16 -9.20
C GLU A 122 -14.82 0.98 -10.07
N TYR A 123 -14.05 0.66 -11.10
CA TYR A 123 -13.55 1.64 -12.05
C TYR A 123 -14.70 2.25 -12.88
N GLU A 124 -15.60 1.41 -13.41
CA GLU A 124 -16.80 1.85 -14.14
C GLU A 124 -17.70 2.73 -13.24
N ASP A 125 -18.00 2.29 -12.02
CA ASP A 125 -18.78 3.07 -11.04
C ASP A 125 -18.07 4.39 -10.66
N GLY A 126 -16.75 4.35 -10.55
CA GLY A 126 -15.89 5.48 -10.21
C GLY A 126 -15.87 6.54 -11.30
N THR A 127 -15.71 6.16 -12.57
CA THR A 127 -15.66 7.10 -13.70
C THR A 127 -16.96 7.88 -13.87
N LEU A 128 -18.11 7.24 -13.64
CA LEU A 128 -19.43 7.90 -13.65
C LEU A 128 -19.54 8.94 -12.54
N ASN A 129 -19.07 8.60 -11.34
CA ASN A 129 -19.08 9.50 -10.19
C ASN A 129 -18.03 10.62 -10.28
N GLU A 130 -16.87 10.37 -10.86
CA GLU A 130 -15.79 11.35 -10.98
C GLU A 130 -16.12 12.44 -12.00
N GLN A 131 -16.84 12.09 -13.09
CA GLN A 131 -17.41 13.09 -14.00
C GLN A 131 -18.38 14.04 -13.28
N ALA A 132 -19.14 13.55 -12.30
CA ALA A 132 -20.02 14.39 -11.49
C ALA A 132 -19.27 15.26 -10.46
N LYS A 133 -18.12 14.79 -9.94
CA LYS A 133 -17.34 15.46 -8.87
C LYS A 133 -16.22 16.38 -9.35
N LYS A 134 -15.95 16.43 -10.66
CA LYS A 134 -14.86 17.22 -11.24
C LYS A 134 -14.98 18.74 -10.98
N SER A 135 -16.17 19.22 -10.59
CA SER A 135 -16.44 20.61 -10.20
C SER A 135 -15.76 21.03 -8.87
N ASP A 136 -15.62 20.14 -7.89
CA ASP A 136 -15.24 20.53 -6.53
C ASP A 136 -13.76 20.28 -6.20
N SER A 137 -13.03 19.59 -7.08
CA SER A 137 -11.65 19.13 -6.82
C SER A 137 -10.61 20.24 -6.84
N CYS A 138 -10.81 21.32 -7.60
CA CYS A 138 -9.79 22.36 -7.80
C CYS A 138 -9.44 23.09 -6.49
N LEU A 139 -10.43 23.48 -5.69
CA LEU A 139 -10.21 24.18 -4.42
C LEU A 139 -9.53 23.30 -3.38
N VAL A 140 -9.94 22.02 -3.26
CA VAL A 140 -9.33 21.06 -2.34
C VAL A 140 -7.88 20.76 -2.73
N ARG A 141 -7.59 20.67 -4.03
CA ARG A 141 -6.23 20.44 -4.55
C ARG A 141 -5.31 21.64 -4.36
N THR A 142 -5.86 22.85 -4.38
CA THR A 142 -5.09 24.09 -4.17
C THR A 142 -4.84 24.35 -2.68
N LEU A 143 -5.84 24.11 -1.82
CA LEU A 143 -5.74 24.30 -0.37
C LEU A 143 -4.89 23.23 0.33
N SER A 144 -4.75 22.05 -0.26
CA SER A 144 -3.89 20.99 0.27
C SER A 144 -2.39 21.19 0.00
N PHE A 145 -1.98 22.39 -0.47
CA PHE A 145 -0.57 22.79 -0.63
C PHE A 145 0.32 21.68 -1.20
N GLY A 146 -0.10 21.05 -2.29
CA GLY A 146 0.74 20.08 -2.98
C GLY A 146 1.18 18.91 -2.10
N TYR A 147 0.24 18.21 -1.45
CA TYR A 147 0.40 16.79 -1.14
C TYR A 147 0.54 16.03 -2.48
N PHE A 148 1.71 16.16 -3.10
CA PHE A 148 1.98 15.91 -4.52
C PHE A 148 2.07 14.42 -4.87
N ASN A 149 2.06 13.57 -3.85
CA ASN A 149 1.76 12.16 -4.00
C ASN A 149 0.56 11.88 -3.10
N ARG A 150 -0.50 11.29 -3.67
CA ARG A 150 -1.55 10.65 -2.89
C ARG A 150 -0.80 9.62 -2.04
N GLN A 151 -0.55 9.93 -0.76
CA GLN A 151 0.03 8.94 0.14
C GLN A 151 -1.01 7.85 0.24
N LEU A 152 -0.82 6.79 -0.55
CA LEU A 152 -1.65 5.60 -0.59
C LEU A 152 -1.32 4.80 0.67
N ASN A 153 -1.61 5.38 1.83
CA ASN A 153 -1.41 4.76 3.14
C ASN A 153 -2.35 3.56 3.35
N ASN A 154 -3.32 3.39 2.44
CA ASN A 154 -4.21 2.27 2.42
C ASN A 154 -3.80 1.32 1.28
N PRO A 155 -3.47 0.05 1.58
CA PRO A 155 -3.07 -0.92 0.57
C PRO A 155 -4.14 -1.10 -0.53
N ALA A 156 -5.43 -0.99 -0.21
CA ALA A 156 -6.50 -1.07 -1.20
C ALA A 156 -6.42 0.06 -2.22
N SER A 157 -6.10 1.28 -1.77
CA SER A 157 -5.94 2.42 -2.67
C SER A 157 -4.76 2.23 -3.62
N PHE A 158 -3.65 1.67 -3.13
CA PHE A 158 -2.48 1.35 -3.95
C PHE A 158 -2.81 0.32 -5.03
N ILE A 159 -3.53 -0.75 -4.68
CA ILE A 159 -3.98 -1.76 -5.64
C ILE A 159 -4.88 -1.15 -6.71
N ARG A 160 -5.83 -0.28 -6.33
CA ARG A 160 -6.71 0.43 -7.27
C ARG A 160 -5.93 1.39 -8.18
N ASP A 161 -4.91 2.06 -7.68
CA ASP A 161 -4.06 2.97 -8.45
C ASP A 161 -3.20 2.22 -9.48
N GLN A 162 -2.58 1.11 -9.07
CA GLN A 162 -1.91 0.22 -10.03
C GLN A 162 -2.89 -0.31 -11.09
N PHE A 163 -4.13 -0.63 -10.69
CA PHE A 163 -5.15 -1.11 -11.62
C PHE A 163 -5.56 -0.03 -12.63
N SER A 164 -5.86 1.19 -12.17
CA SER A 164 -6.31 2.29 -13.03
C SER A 164 -5.25 2.67 -14.06
N CYS A 165 -3.97 2.53 -13.73
CA CYS A 165 -2.87 2.74 -14.67
C CYS A 165 -2.83 1.68 -15.79
N ALA A 166 -3.30 0.46 -15.51
CA ALA A 166 -3.27 -0.65 -16.45
C ALA A 166 -4.63 -0.90 -17.14
N VAL A 167 -5.73 -0.29 -16.68
CA VAL A 167 -7.10 -0.62 -17.08
C VAL A 167 -7.33 -0.54 -18.59
N ASP A 168 -6.75 0.45 -19.27
CA ASP A 168 -6.85 0.62 -20.72
C ASP A 168 -6.20 -0.53 -21.51
N ALA A 169 -5.30 -1.29 -20.88
CA ALA A 169 -4.66 -2.46 -21.46
C ALA A 169 -5.40 -3.76 -21.17
N ILE A 170 -6.33 -3.77 -20.21
CA ILE A 170 -7.05 -4.96 -19.77
C ILE A 170 -8.23 -5.18 -20.73
N PRO A 171 -8.23 -6.29 -21.50
CA PRO A 171 -9.35 -6.62 -22.37
C PRO A 171 -10.56 -7.00 -21.51
N ALA A 172 -11.76 -6.70 -22.01
CA ALA A 172 -13.02 -7.12 -21.37
C ALA A 172 -13.18 -8.66 -21.33
N ASP A 173 -12.50 -9.36 -22.25
CA ASP A 173 -12.54 -10.82 -22.33
C ASP A 173 -11.57 -11.51 -21.36
N VAL A 174 -11.89 -12.74 -20.98
CA VAL A 174 -11.03 -13.58 -20.14
C VAL A 174 -9.71 -13.88 -20.86
N VAL A 175 -8.63 -13.22 -20.45
CA VAL A 175 -7.28 -13.41 -21.01
C VAL A 175 -6.35 -14.06 -19.99
N LYS A 176 -5.49 -14.98 -20.47
CA LYS A 176 -4.48 -15.64 -19.65
C LYS A 176 -3.51 -14.59 -19.05
N PRO A 177 -3.09 -14.72 -17.77
CA PRO A 177 -2.25 -13.72 -17.11
C PRO A 177 -0.97 -13.35 -17.88
N GLY A 178 -0.25 -14.32 -18.45
CA GLY A 178 0.97 -14.03 -19.23
C GLY A 178 0.72 -13.20 -20.49
N VAL A 179 -0.42 -13.38 -21.15
CA VAL A 179 -0.81 -12.57 -22.31
C VAL A 179 -1.20 -11.16 -21.88
N LEU A 180 -1.88 -11.03 -20.73
CA LEU A 180 -2.25 -9.75 -20.14
C LEU A 180 -1.01 -8.93 -19.76
N ARG A 181 -0.05 -9.55 -19.06
CA ARG A 181 1.25 -8.94 -18.72
C ARG A 181 1.96 -8.39 -19.96
N LYS A 182 2.03 -9.21 -21.01
CA LYS A 182 2.67 -8.82 -22.27
C LYS A 182 1.96 -7.61 -22.90
N LYS A 183 0.63 -7.61 -22.96
CA LYS A 183 -0.15 -6.48 -23.47
C LYS A 183 0.06 -5.18 -22.68
N ILE A 184 0.12 -5.26 -21.35
CA ILE A 184 0.39 -4.09 -20.49
C ILE A 184 1.80 -3.54 -20.78
N ARG A 185 2.80 -4.43 -20.85
CA ARG A 185 4.19 -4.07 -21.15
C ARG A 185 4.36 -3.50 -22.55
N ASP A 186 3.68 -4.06 -23.54
CA ASP A 186 3.71 -3.59 -24.94
C ASP A 186 3.13 -2.17 -25.08
N LYS A 187 2.25 -1.75 -24.16
CA LYS A 187 1.76 -0.36 -24.07
C LYS A 187 2.68 0.59 -23.28
N GLY A 188 3.80 0.11 -22.77
CA GLY A 188 4.72 0.89 -21.94
C GLY A 188 4.18 1.23 -20.55
N LEU A 189 3.15 0.50 -20.10
CA LEU A 189 2.55 0.69 -18.78
C LEU A 189 3.22 -0.22 -17.74
N PRO A 190 3.33 0.22 -16.47
CA PRO A 190 3.84 -0.64 -15.40
C PRO A 190 2.87 -1.80 -15.16
N VAL A 191 3.39 -3.03 -15.05
CA VAL A 191 2.58 -4.21 -14.74
C VAL A 191 2.26 -4.20 -13.24
N PRO A 192 0.98 -4.23 -12.84
CA PRO A 192 0.61 -4.30 -11.44
C PRO A 192 1.22 -5.53 -10.74
N ASN A 193 1.59 -5.38 -9.47
CA ASN A 193 2.34 -6.41 -8.73
C ASN A 193 1.57 -7.73 -8.62
N TYR A 194 0.24 -7.66 -8.57
CA TYR A 194 -0.66 -8.81 -8.51
C TYR A 194 -0.91 -9.49 -9.87
N PHE A 195 -0.28 -9.01 -10.94
CA PHE A 195 -0.20 -9.70 -12.22
C PHE A 195 1.19 -10.27 -12.51
N LEU A 196 2.18 -10.06 -11.64
CA LEU A 196 3.54 -10.59 -11.84
C LEU A 196 3.55 -12.13 -11.79
N ASP A 197 4.66 -12.71 -12.25
CA ASP A 197 4.90 -14.14 -12.17
C ASP A 197 4.98 -14.59 -10.70
N PRO A 198 4.51 -15.81 -10.36
CA PRO A 198 4.54 -16.33 -8.99
C PRO A 198 5.94 -16.48 -8.41
N GLU A 199 6.96 -16.58 -9.27
CA GLU A 199 8.36 -16.63 -8.89
C GLU A 199 8.96 -15.23 -8.64
N ASP A 200 8.24 -14.15 -8.94
CA ASP A 200 8.70 -12.78 -8.70
C ASP A 200 8.56 -12.44 -7.21
N GLU A 201 9.66 -12.07 -6.55
CA GLU A 201 9.67 -11.67 -5.13
C GLU A 201 8.74 -10.47 -4.84
N LYS A 202 8.42 -9.68 -5.86
CA LYS A 202 7.50 -8.54 -5.76
C LYS A 202 6.05 -8.92 -6.04
N GLN A 203 5.77 -10.19 -6.36
CA GLN A 203 4.42 -10.62 -6.65
C GLN A 203 3.54 -10.45 -5.42
N PHE A 204 2.41 -9.79 -5.63
CA PHE A 204 1.41 -9.64 -4.61
C PHE A 204 0.28 -10.65 -4.82
N PRO A 205 0.04 -11.61 -3.90
CA PRO A 205 -0.92 -12.68 -4.18
C PRO A 205 -2.32 -12.12 -4.48
N PRO A 206 -2.95 -12.51 -5.59
CA PRO A 206 -4.19 -11.90 -6.09
C PRO A 206 -5.37 -12.10 -5.14
N HIS A 207 -5.39 -13.20 -4.39
CA HIS A 207 -6.42 -13.48 -3.41
C HIS A 207 -6.29 -12.55 -2.20
N ILE A 208 -5.07 -12.19 -1.79
CA ILE A 208 -4.85 -11.18 -0.74
C ILE A 208 -5.31 -9.81 -1.24
N ALA A 209 -4.94 -9.44 -2.46
CA ALA A 209 -5.39 -8.18 -3.08
C ALA A 209 -6.92 -8.07 -3.12
N LEU A 210 -7.58 -9.15 -3.52
CA LEU A 210 -9.04 -9.24 -3.55
C LEU A 210 -9.64 -9.04 -2.15
N LEU A 211 -9.11 -9.72 -1.13
CA LEU A 211 -9.59 -9.57 0.25
C LEU A 211 -9.38 -8.15 0.78
N VAL A 212 -8.23 -7.54 0.51
CA VAL A 212 -7.90 -6.17 0.93
C VAL A 212 -8.87 -5.16 0.33
N ILE A 213 -9.19 -5.26 -0.97
CA ILE A 213 -10.17 -4.37 -1.61
C ILE A 213 -11.57 -4.58 -1.05
N LEU A 214 -11.98 -5.84 -0.85
CA LEU A 214 -13.30 -6.17 -0.33
C LEU A 214 -13.48 -5.63 1.10
N GLN A 215 -12.47 -5.78 1.96
CA GLN A 215 -12.47 -5.23 3.33
C GLN A 215 -12.56 -3.70 3.34
N ASP A 216 -11.94 -3.03 2.37
CA ASP A 216 -11.91 -1.57 2.28
C ASP A 216 -13.25 -0.98 1.81
N SER A 217 -13.91 -1.61 0.83
CA SER A 217 -15.16 -1.13 0.23
C SER A 217 -16.31 -0.95 1.24
N GLU A 218 -16.33 -1.73 2.32
CA GLU A 218 -17.34 -1.62 3.37
C GLU A 218 -16.97 -0.61 4.47
N GLY A 219 -15.76 -0.07 4.44
CA GLY A 219 -15.26 0.94 5.38
C GLY A 219 -15.70 2.36 5.06
N GLU A 220 -16.35 2.61 3.92
CA GLU A 220 -16.67 3.96 3.44
C GLU A 220 -17.63 4.74 4.38
N LEU A 221 -18.42 4.07 5.22
CA LEU A 221 -19.21 4.74 6.26
C LEU A 221 -18.35 5.31 7.41
N LYS A 222 -17.14 4.77 7.64
CA LYS A 222 -16.13 5.37 8.54
C LYS A 222 -15.33 6.50 7.86
N HIS A 223 -15.52 6.72 6.56
CA HIS A 223 -14.76 7.73 5.83
C HIS A 223 -15.11 9.17 6.23
N LEU A 224 -16.31 9.41 6.77
CA LEU A 224 -16.66 10.73 7.32
C LEU A 224 -15.86 11.05 8.59
N ASP A 225 -15.65 10.08 9.48
CA ASP A 225 -14.76 10.25 10.63
C ASP A 225 -13.32 10.50 10.15
N ASN A 226 -12.88 9.78 9.12
CA ASN A 226 -11.56 10.00 8.51
C ASN A 226 -11.41 11.40 7.89
N PHE A 227 -12.48 12.05 7.42
CA PHE A 227 -12.38 13.42 6.92
C PHE A 227 -12.02 14.40 8.04
N PHE A 228 -12.70 14.32 9.18
CA PHE A 228 -12.38 15.16 10.33
C PHE A 228 -10.99 14.88 10.88
N TYR A 229 -10.59 13.61 11.00
CA TYR A 229 -9.22 13.25 11.40
C TYR A 229 -8.19 13.75 10.40
N ARG A 230 -8.46 13.69 9.09
CA ARG A 230 -7.56 14.18 8.05
C ARG A 230 -7.42 15.70 8.08
N VAL A 231 -8.52 16.43 8.23
CA VAL A 231 -8.50 17.89 8.37
C VAL A 231 -7.80 18.28 9.68
N GLY A 232 -8.12 17.62 10.78
CA GLY A 232 -7.49 17.83 12.08
C GLY A 232 -5.99 17.57 12.04
N PHE A 233 -5.57 16.45 11.45
CA PHE A 233 -4.15 16.11 11.27
C PHE A 233 -3.45 17.09 10.33
N SER A 234 -4.09 17.49 9.23
CA SER A 234 -3.53 18.49 8.31
C SER A 234 -3.37 19.85 8.98
N LEU A 235 -4.35 20.28 9.78
CA LEU A 235 -4.28 21.53 10.54
C LEU A 235 -3.19 21.46 11.61
N PHE A 236 -3.11 20.34 12.33
CA PHE A 236 -2.05 20.07 13.30
C PHE A 236 -0.67 20.13 12.64
N ALA A 237 -0.49 19.47 11.49
CA ALA A 237 0.76 19.50 10.73
C ALA A 237 1.10 20.92 10.26
N ALA A 238 0.12 21.70 9.79
CA ALA A 238 0.33 23.09 9.39
C ALA A 238 0.74 23.98 10.57
N ILE A 239 0.11 23.81 11.74
CA ILE A 239 0.47 24.53 12.96
C ILE A 239 1.87 24.12 13.43
N ALA A 240 2.19 22.84 13.45
CA ALA A 240 3.52 22.34 13.81
C ALA A 240 4.60 22.90 12.86
N LEU A 241 4.31 22.94 11.56
CA LEU A 241 5.17 23.52 10.55
C LEU A 241 5.37 25.03 10.76
N ALA A 242 4.30 25.78 11.04
CA ALA A 242 4.35 27.20 11.34
C ALA A 242 5.17 27.49 12.61
N LEU A 243 4.94 26.72 13.68
CA LEU A 243 5.72 26.82 14.93
C LEU A 243 7.21 26.55 14.68
N ARG A 244 7.52 25.56 13.84
CA ARG A 244 8.91 25.23 13.48
C ARG A 244 9.58 26.36 12.70
N ILE A 245 8.89 27.00 11.76
CA ILE A 245 9.38 28.20 11.06
C ILE A 245 9.66 29.33 12.07
N VAL A 246 8.73 29.57 12.99
CA VAL A 246 8.89 30.62 14.01
C VAL A 246 10.12 30.34 14.88
N LEU A 247 10.33 29.10 15.33
CA LEU A 247 11.45 28.75 16.20
C LEU A 247 12.80 28.74 15.46
N GLU A 248 12.87 28.08 14.30
CA GLU A 248 14.15 27.87 13.61
C GLU A 248 14.58 29.09 12.79
N VAL A 249 13.65 29.80 12.16
CA VAL A 249 13.95 30.90 11.24
C VAL A 249 13.86 32.24 11.96
N ILE A 250 12.68 32.56 12.49
CA ILE A 250 12.45 33.84 13.18
C ILE A 250 13.23 33.86 14.50
N GLY A 251 13.28 32.74 15.22
CA GLY A 251 14.06 32.59 16.44
C GLY A 251 15.56 32.77 16.22
N ALA A 252 16.13 32.21 15.14
CA ALA A 252 17.54 32.41 14.82
C ALA A 252 17.86 33.87 14.47
N ALA A 253 17.04 34.51 13.63
CA ALA A 253 17.19 35.93 13.31
C ALA A 253 17.05 36.81 14.56
N GLY A 254 16.04 36.54 15.38
CA GLY A 254 15.76 37.23 16.64
C GLY A 254 16.87 37.05 17.68
N ALA A 255 17.48 35.87 17.78
CA ALA A 255 18.58 35.60 18.69
C ALA A 255 19.83 36.42 18.35
N ILE A 256 20.17 36.56 17.06
CA ILE A 256 21.28 37.43 16.61
C ILE A 256 20.96 38.89 16.91
N TRP A 257 19.74 39.34 16.61
CA TRP A 257 19.32 40.72 16.81
C TRP A 257 19.26 41.11 18.30
N GLY A 258 18.62 40.29 19.13
CA GLY A 258 18.48 40.50 20.57
C GLY A 258 19.78 40.26 21.34
N GLY A 259 20.59 39.28 20.94
CA GLY A 259 21.91 39.03 21.52
C GLY A 259 22.85 40.23 21.35
N ALA A 260 22.82 40.88 20.18
CA ALA A 260 23.58 42.10 19.93
C ALA A 260 23.18 43.27 20.86
N GLU A 261 21.92 43.32 21.29
CA GLU A 261 21.41 44.31 22.24
C GLU A 261 21.87 44.01 23.68
N VAL A 262 21.80 42.76 24.13
CA VAL A 262 22.26 42.34 25.47
C VAL A 262 23.75 42.62 25.65
N VAL A 263 24.57 42.37 24.62
CA VAL A 263 26.03 42.62 24.67
C VAL A 263 26.37 44.10 24.41
N LYS A 264 25.38 44.98 24.22
CA LYS A 264 25.56 46.40 23.89
C LYS A 264 26.40 46.64 22.62
N LEU A 265 26.47 45.68 21.70
CA LEU A 265 27.15 45.82 20.41
C LEU A 265 26.34 46.69 19.43
N ARG A 266 25.03 46.79 19.66
CA ARG A 266 24.11 47.66 18.90
C ARG A 266 24.17 49.10 19.42
N THR A 267 25.26 49.81 19.12
CA THR A 267 25.33 51.27 19.32
C THR A 267 24.51 52.00 18.25
N ALA A 268 23.68 52.96 18.68
CA ALA A 268 22.64 53.60 17.88
C ALA A 268 23.10 54.25 16.56
N THR A 269 24.39 54.57 16.42
CA THR A 269 24.92 55.37 15.32
C THR A 269 25.77 54.62 14.30
N ARG A 270 26.32 53.44 14.62
CA ARG A 270 27.34 52.80 13.74
C ARG A 270 27.03 51.37 13.32
N ASN A 271 26.50 50.55 14.22
CA ASN A 271 26.47 49.09 14.00
C ASN A 271 25.06 48.51 13.77
N VAL A 272 24.01 49.34 13.87
CA VAL A 272 22.61 48.89 13.78
C VAL A 272 22.31 48.21 12.44
N GLU A 273 22.73 48.82 11.33
CA GLU A 273 22.47 48.28 9.98
C GLU A 273 23.20 46.97 9.75
N LEU A 274 24.45 46.85 10.24
CA LEU A 274 25.24 45.63 10.13
C LEU A 274 24.55 44.46 10.83
N PHE A 275 24.09 44.64 12.06
CA PHE A 275 23.37 43.58 12.78
C PHE A 275 22.00 43.27 12.15
N ARG A 276 21.38 44.23 11.44
CA ARG A 276 20.14 43.98 10.68
C ARG A 276 20.41 43.02 9.52
N TRP A 277 21.42 43.31 8.71
CA TRP A 277 21.82 42.44 7.60
C TRP A 277 22.33 41.09 8.08
N LEU A 278 23.07 41.04 9.18
CA LEU A 278 23.55 39.79 9.78
C LEU A 278 22.38 38.93 10.28
N SER A 279 21.42 39.52 10.99
CA SER A 279 20.20 38.84 11.45
C SER A 279 19.37 38.31 10.28
N LEU A 280 19.18 39.12 9.22
CA LEU A 280 18.51 38.70 8.00
C LEU A 280 19.26 37.56 7.27
N GLY A 281 20.59 37.63 7.21
CA GLY A 281 21.43 36.60 6.60
C GLY A 281 21.34 35.27 7.34
N VAL A 282 21.43 35.28 8.67
CA VAL A 282 21.27 34.09 9.50
C VAL A 282 19.85 33.52 9.38
N GLY A 283 18.82 34.37 9.41
CA GLY A 283 17.43 33.96 9.17
C GLY A 283 17.25 33.31 7.80
N GLY A 284 17.81 33.91 6.74
CA GLY A 284 17.75 33.35 5.38
C GLY A 284 18.44 31.99 5.27
N LEU A 285 19.60 31.80 5.91
CA LEU A 285 20.32 30.52 5.91
C LEU A 285 19.56 29.45 6.71
N SER A 286 18.97 29.80 7.85
CA SER A 286 18.07 28.93 8.61
C SER A 286 16.83 28.54 7.79
N PHE A 287 16.24 29.49 7.04
CA PHE A 287 15.11 29.21 6.15
C PHE A 287 15.50 28.25 5.01
N LEU A 288 16.65 28.45 4.37
CA LEU A 288 17.13 27.56 3.33
C LEU A 288 17.32 26.14 3.86
N ARG A 289 17.94 25.99 5.05
CA ARG A 289 18.06 24.70 5.74
C ARG A 289 16.70 24.09 6.01
N PHE A 290 15.75 24.87 6.52
CA PHE A 290 14.39 24.41 6.77
C PHE A 290 13.73 23.90 5.50
N VAL A 291 13.84 24.61 4.37
CA VAL A 291 13.31 24.16 3.07
C VAL A 291 13.96 22.86 2.65
N ILE A 292 15.29 22.74 2.67
CA ILE A 292 15.99 21.51 2.25
C ILE A 292 15.55 20.29 3.08
N LEU A 293 15.34 20.45 4.38
CA LEU A 293 14.91 19.35 5.27
C LEU A 293 13.43 18.99 5.12
N ASN A 294 12.59 19.89 4.63
CA ASN A 294 11.15 19.66 4.48
C ASN A 294 10.72 19.45 3.02
N VAL A 295 11.60 19.64 2.03
CA VAL A 295 11.32 19.31 0.63
C VAL A 295 11.20 17.79 0.52
N PRO A 296 10.07 17.28 -0.03
CA PRO A 296 9.92 15.85 -0.25
C PRO A 296 10.95 15.40 -1.29
N LEU A 297 11.90 14.55 -0.89
CA LEU A 297 12.72 13.83 -1.86
C LEU A 297 11.82 12.87 -2.63
N LYS A 298 11.99 12.83 -3.96
CA LYS A 298 11.30 11.84 -4.80
C LYS A 298 11.82 10.45 -4.42
N GLU A 299 10.91 9.59 -4.01
CA GLU A 299 11.21 8.19 -3.66
C GLU A 299 11.47 7.37 -4.93
N ASP A 300 12.37 6.41 -4.82
CA ASP A 300 12.59 5.41 -5.87
C ASP A 300 11.33 4.56 -6.01
N ALA A 301 10.79 4.49 -7.22
CA ALA A 301 9.59 3.74 -7.55
C ALA A 301 9.82 2.24 -7.29
N GLY A 302 9.47 1.76 -6.10
CA GLY A 302 9.63 0.36 -5.74
C GLY A 302 9.50 0.02 -4.25
N ASP A 303 9.52 0.99 -3.33
CA ASP A 303 9.36 0.71 -1.91
C ASP A 303 7.87 0.57 -1.53
N ILE A 304 7.43 -0.67 -1.32
CA ILE A 304 6.03 -1.05 -1.06
C ILE A 304 5.58 -0.60 0.34
N LEU A 305 6.51 -0.31 1.25
CA LEU A 305 6.20 0.20 2.58
C LEU A 305 5.75 1.67 2.58
N GLY A 306 5.73 2.29 1.40
CA GLY A 306 5.32 3.66 1.21
C GLY A 306 6.28 4.65 1.86
N PRO A 307 5.98 5.94 1.77
CA PRO A 307 6.75 6.99 2.40
C PRO A 307 6.70 6.78 3.91
N ALA A 308 7.72 6.12 4.43
CA ALA A 308 8.19 6.40 5.76
C ALA A 308 8.66 7.86 5.68
N GLY A 309 7.72 8.81 5.83
CA GLY A 309 7.95 10.22 5.55
C GLY A 309 9.11 10.78 6.38
N PRO A 310 9.42 12.08 6.31
CA PRO A 310 10.49 12.68 7.13
C PRO A 310 10.32 12.51 8.67
N TRP A 311 9.22 11.89 9.11
CA TRP A 311 8.90 11.49 10.49
C TRP A 311 9.06 9.98 10.76
N SER A 312 9.45 9.19 9.76
CA SER A 312 10.01 7.86 9.98
C SER A 312 11.32 8.04 10.70
N LEU A 313 11.24 7.96 12.03
CA LEU A 313 12.37 7.78 12.91
C LEU A 313 13.03 6.45 12.53
N ARG A 314 13.86 6.45 11.48
CA ARG A 314 14.97 5.51 11.33
C ARG A 314 15.99 5.89 12.40
N LEU A 315 15.73 5.41 13.61
CA LEU A 315 16.73 5.19 14.67
C LEU A 315 17.40 3.85 14.42
#